data_AF-A0A950TY66-F1
#
_entry.id   AF-A0A950TY66-F1
#
_cell.length_a   1.000
_cell.length_b   1.000
_cell.length_c   1.000
_cell.angle_alpha   90.00
_cell.angle_beta   90.00
_cell.angle_gamma   90.00
#
_symmetry.space_group_name_H-M   'P 1'
#
loop_
_entity.id
_entity.type
_entity.pdbx_description
1 polymer ?
#
loop_
_entity_poly.entity_id
_entity_poly.type
_entity_poly.pdbx_seq_one_letter_code
_entity_poly.pdbx_strand_id
1 'polypeptide(L)'
;MTPESGLLPPDREPDGAARRVVSVRRTSEEGRSVALRNIVVVGASLAGLRAVETLRREGYDGRLVVVGAEPHLPYDRPPLSKEFLAGEWEPEQLALRRQPYDDLEVEWRLGRRATSLDLGAREIELHDGERLGFDGLVIATGATPRTPPGTEPLAGVFTL
;
A
#
# COMPACT_ATOMS: atom_id res chain seq x y z
N MET A 1 10.03 -37.18 -49.49
CA MET A 1 10.94 -37.30 -48.34
C MET A 1 10.90 -35.97 -47.57
N THR A 2 9.89 -35.82 -46.74
CA THR A 2 9.65 -34.64 -45.87
C THR A 2 10.26 -34.91 -44.51
N PRO A 3 11.06 -34.02 -43.91
CA PRO A 3 11.49 -34.20 -42.53
C PRO A 3 10.37 -33.73 -41.58
N GLU A 4 10.23 -34.53 -40.52
CA GLU A 4 9.16 -34.49 -39.54
C GLU A 4 9.20 -33.29 -38.61
N SER A 5 7.98 -32.87 -38.23
CA SER A 5 7.64 -31.88 -37.23
C SER A 5 8.01 -32.36 -35.82
N GLY A 6 9.05 -31.77 -35.23
CA GLY A 6 9.35 -31.90 -33.80
C GLY A 6 8.43 -31.01 -32.96
N LEU A 7 7.34 -31.59 -32.44
CA LEU A 7 6.46 -30.95 -31.47
C LEU A 7 7.19 -30.88 -30.11
N LEU A 8 7.56 -29.67 -29.67
CA LEU A 8 7.97 -29.41 -28.29
C LEU A 8 6.83 -29.81 -27.34
N PRO A 9 7.11 -30.50 -26.21
CA PRO A 9 6.08 -30.81 -25.24
C PRO A 9 5.50 -29.50 -24.67
N PRO A 10 4.19 -29.45 -24.39
CA PRO A 10 3.57 -28.27 -23.79
C PRO A 10 4.18 -28.00 -22.42
N ASP A 11 4.38 -26.72 -22.14
CA ASP A 11 4.86 -26.20 -20.88
C ASP A 11 4.12 -26.84 -19.70
N ARG A 12 4.90 -27.40 -18.78
CA ARG A 12 4.42 -27.98 -17.54
C ARG A 12 3.75 -26.87 -16.75
N GLU A 13 2.43 -26.96 -16.55
CA GLU A 13 1.74 -26.07 -15.61
C GLU A 13 2.43 -26.17 -14.24
N PRO A 14 2.68 -25.03 -13.56
CA PRO A 14 3.27 -25.08 -12.24
C PRO A 14 2.29 -25.74 -11.27
N ASP A 15 2.77 -26.85 -10.72
CA ASP A 15 2.18 -27.64 -9.65
C ASP A 15 1.54 -26.78 -8.56
N GLY A 16 0.29 -27.11 -8.22
CA GLY A 16 -0.57 -26.42 -7.27
C GLY A 16 -0.11 -26.59 -5.83
N ALA A 17 1.07 -26.05 -5.51
CA ALA A 17 1.53 -25.94 -4.13
C ALA A 17 0.53 -25.09 -3.35
N ALA A 18 -0.23 -25.75 -2.46
CA ALA A 18 -1.15 -25.10 -1.53
C ALA A 18 -0.42 -23.93 -0.85
N ARG A 19 -0.82 -22.70 -1.16
CA ARG A 19 -0.25 -21.49 -0.57
C ARG A 19 -0.40 -21.59 0.95
N ARG A 20 0.72 -21.60 1.67
CA ARG A 20 0.71 -21.62 3.13
C ARG A 20 0.23 -20.26 3.62
N VAL A 21 -0.99 -20.20 4.16
CA VAL A 21 -1.54 -18.98 4.79
C VAL A 21 -0.66 -18.60 5.98
N VAL A 22 -0.04 -17.42 5.94
CA VAL A 22 0.72 -16.90 7.08
C VAL A 22 -0.21 -16.20 8.05
N SER A 23 -0.23 -16.72 9.27
CA SER A 23 -0.86 -16.07 10.41
C SER A 23 0.09 -14.99 10.94
N VAL A 24 -0.25 -13.72 10.71
CA VAL A 24 0.38 -12.60 11.44
C VAL A 24 -0.14 -12.68 12.87
N ARG A 25 0.74 -12.65 13.87
CA ARG A 25 0.36 -12.80 15.28
C ARG A 25 0.89 -11.67 16.14
N ARG A 26 0.13 -11.32 17.17
CA ARG A 26 0.61 -10.50 18.29
C ARG A 26 0.82 -11.38 19.51
N THR A 27 1.87 -11.11 20.27
CA THR A 27 2.11 -11.66 21.61
C THR A 27 1.35 -10.83 22.63
N SER A 28 0.45 -11.47 23.37
CA SER A 28 -0.16 -10.87 24.56
C SER A 28 0.82 -10.89 25.74
N GLU A 29 0.62 -9.99 26.71
CA GLU A 29 1.39 -9.96 27.97
C GLU A 29 1.27 -11.27 28.76
N GLU A 30 0.24 -12.07 28.48
CA GLU A 30 -0.03 -13.39 29.07
C GLU A 30 0.56 -14.56 28.24
N GLY A 31 1.43 -14.29 27.25
CA GLY A 31 2.11 -15.32 26.45
C GLY A 31 1.23 -16.01 25.40
N ARG A 32 -0.06 -15.64 25.26
CA ARG A 32 -0.94 -16.15 24.20
C ARG A 32 -0.68 -15.42 22.89
N SER A 33 -0.51 -16.20 21.81
CA SER A 33 -0.31 -15.69 20.45
C SER A 33 -1.68 -15.57 19.75
N VAL A 34 -2.10 -14.35 19.43
CA VAL A 34 -3.40 -14.08 18.79
C VAL A 34 -3.18 -13.75 17.32
N ALA A 35 -3.91 -14.43 16.43
CA ALA A 35 -3.89 -14.16 14.99
C ALA A 35 -4.59 -12.83 14.69
N LEU A 36 -3.95 -11.97 13.89
CA LEU A 36 -4.53 -10.70 13.45
C LEU A 36 -5.49 -10.96 12.30
N ARG A 37 -6.67 -10.35 12.32
CA ARG A 37 -7.69 -10.50 11.29
C ARG A 37 -7.95 -9.22 10.52
N ASN A 38 -7.51 -8.08 11.04
CA ASN A 38 -7.66 -6.77 10.42
C ASN A 38 -6.39 -5.92 10.60
N ILE A 39 -5.70 -5.61 9.49
CA ILE A 39 -4.53 -4.72 9.49
C ILE A 39 -4.88 -3.44 8.74
N VAL A 40 -4.63 -2.30 9.40
CA VAL A 40 -4.76 -0.97 8.82
C VAL A 40 -3.37 -0.43 8.49
N VAL A 41 -3.20 0.09 7.28
CA VAL A 41 -1.97 0.72 6.79
C VAL A 41 -2.27 2.20 6.55
N VAL A 42 -1.60 3.08 7.30
CA VAL A 42 -1.78 4.54 7.18
C VAL A 42 -0.66 5.09 6.30
N GLY A 43 -1.00 5.34 5.03
CA GLY A 43 -0.10 5.83 3.99
C GLY A 43 -0.25 5.04 2.69
N ALA A 44 -0.90 5.63 1.68
CA ALA A 44 -1.16 5.02 0.37
C ALA A 44 -0.06 5.33 -0.67
N SER A 45 1.21 5.23 -0.28
CA SER A 45 2.36 5.41 -1.20
C SER A 45 3.25 4.15 -1.17
N LEU A 46 4.49 4.25 -1.66
CA LEU A 46 5.40 3.11 -1.85
C LEU A 46 5.49 2.20 -0.62
N ALA A 47 5.77 2.76 0.56
CA ALA A 47 5.92 1.96 1.78
C ALA A 47 4.64 1.19 2.15
N GLY A 48 3.47 1.83 2.07
CA GLY A 48 2.20 1.17 2.36
C GLY A 48 1.83 0.11 1.33
N LEU A 49 2.04 0.39 0.04
CA LEU A 49 1.84 -0.59 -1.02
C LEU A 49 2.74 -1.81 -0.83
N ARG A 50 4.04 -1.62 -0.52
CA ARG A 50 4.96 -2.74 -0.27
C ARG A 50 4.55 -3.57 0.95
N ALA A 51 4.01 -2.93 1.99
CA ALA A 51 3.50 -3.65 3.15
C ALA A 51 2.31 -4.56 2.76
N VAL A 52 1.34 -4.02 2.01
CA VAL A 52 0.19 -4.77 1.51
C VAL A 52 0.59 -5.91 0.58
N GLU A 53 1.45 -5.64 -0.41
CA GLU A 53 1.93 -6.65 -1.35
C GLU A 53 2.68 -7.77 -0.64
N THR A 54 3.50 -7.42 0.36
CA THR A 54 4.21 -8.41 1.16
C THR A 54 3.22 -9.24 1.97
N LEU A 55 2.27 -8.61 2.66
CA LEU A 55 1.25 -9.34 3.43
C LEU A 55 0.50 -10.34 2.54
N ARG A 56 0.06 -9.93 1.35
CA ARG A 56 -0.62 -10.82 0.40
C ARG A 56 0.29 -11.90 -0.16
N ARG A 57 1.53 -11.57 -0.53
CA ARG A 57 2.51 -12.54 -1.04
C ARG A 57 2.84 -13.62 0.00
N GLU A 58 2.99 -13.22 1.27
CA GLU A 58 3.21 -14.15 2.38
C GLU A 58 1.93 -14.92 2.76
N GLY A 59 0.78 -14.64 2.14
CA GLY A 59 -0.46 -15.39 2.36
C GLY A 59 -1.26 -14.93 3.57
N TYR A 60 -1.11 -13.68 4.02
CA TYR A 60 -2.07 -13.08 4.95
C TYR A 60 -3.43 -12.95 4.25
N ASP A 61 -4.45 -13.58 4.82
CA ASP A 61 -5.82 -13.67 4.28
C ASP A 61 -6.82 -12.77 5.02
N GLY A 62 -6.36 -12.03 6.03
CA GLY A 62 -7.22 -11.12 6.80
C GLY A 62 -7.55 -9.84 6.03
N ARG A 63 -8.42 -9.04 6.63
CA ARG A 63 -8.81 -7.73 6.13
C ARG A 63 -7.60 -6.80 6.08
N LEU A 64 -7.47 -6.08 4.97
CA LEU A 64 -6.49 -5.00 4.77
C LEU A 64 -7.22 -3.72 4.41
N VAL A 65 -6.94 -2.66 5.15
CA VAL A 65 -7.40 -1.30 4.84
C VAL A 65 -6.20 -0.41 4.65
N VAL A 66 -6.15 0.31 3.53
CA VAL A 66 -5.13 1.33 3.28
C VAL A 66 -5.78 2.70 3.31
N VAL A 67 -5.30 3.56 4.20
CA VAL A 67 -5.75 4.94 4.34
C VAL A 67 -4.74 5.88 3.70
N GLY A 68 -5.20 6.75 2.80
CA GLY A 68 -4.37 7.71 2.10
C GLY A 68 -5.02 9.10 2.10
N ALA A 69 -4.26 10.13 2.48
CA ALA A 69 -4.75 11.50 2.46
C ALA A 69 -4.98 12.03 1.03
N GLU A 70 -4.28 11.48 0.04
CA GLU A 70 -4.42 11.83 -1.37
C GLU A 70 -5.51 10.98 -2.04
N PRO A 71 -6.25 11.51 -3.03
CA PRO A 71 -7.36 10.81 -3.69
C PRO A 71 -6.90 9.83 -4.79
N HIS A 72 -5.59 9.56 -4.89
CA HIS A 72 -5.00 8.76 -5.96
C HIS A 72 -4.49 7.43 -5.44
N LEU A 73 -4.48 6.41 -6.31
CA LEU A 73 -3.79 5.15 -6.05
C LEU A 73 -2.28 5.37 -5.88
N PRO A 74 -1.55 4.46 -5.22
CA PRO A 74 -0.12 4.62 -5.00
C PRO A 74 0.67 4.82 -6.30
N TYR A 75 1.43 5.91 -6.36
CA TYR A 75 2.23 6.31 -7.50
C TYR A 75 3.67 6.65 -7.10
N ASP A 76 4.56 6.65 -8.09
CA ASP A 76 5.98 6.86 -7.91
C ASP A 76 6.29 8.36 -7.81
N ARG A 77 6.94 8.75 -6.71
CA ARG A 77 7.24 10.15 -6.42
C ARG A 77 8.54 10.66 -7.06
N PRO A 78 9.63 9.88 -7.19
CA PRO A 78 10.88 10.32 -7.81
C PRO A 78 10.78 10.92 -9.22
N PRO A 79 9.89 10.44 -10.13
CA PRO A 79 9.72 11.06 -11.45
C PRO A 79 9.00 12.41 -11.41
N LEU A 80 8.28 12.74 -10.32
CA LEU A 80 7.56 14.00 -10.18
C LEU A 80 8.46 15.24 -10.24
N SER A 81 9.74 15.11 -9.90
CA SER A 81 10.70 16.20 -9.98
C SER A 81 11.61 16.10 -11.22
N LYS A 82 11.32 15.17 -12.14
CA LYS A 82 12.15 14.82 -13.30
C LYS A 82 11.29 14.68 -14.55
N GLU A 83 11.11 13.47 -15.06
CA GLU A 83 10.49 13.17 -16.34
C GLU A 83 9.05 13.72 -16.40
N PHE A 84 8.30 13.60 -15.30
CA PHE A 84 6.94 14.14 -15.24
C PHE A 84 6.92 15.68 -15.25
N LEU A 85 7.79 16.32 -14.48
CA LEU A 85 7.88 17.79 -14.45
C LEU A 85 8.40 18.37 -15.77
N ALA A 86 9.24 17.62 -16.48
CA ALA A 86 9.72 17.93 -17.81
C ALA A 86 8.66 17.73 -18.91
N GLY A 87 7.49 17.16 -18.58
CA GLY A 87 6.43 16.83 -19.54
C GLY A 87 6.75 15.63 -20.43
N GLU A 88 7.71 14.79 -20.03
CA GLU A 88 8.11 13.59 -20.77
C GLU A 88 7.26 12.37 -20.41
N TRP A 89 6.65 12.37 -19.23
CA TRP A 89 5.81 11.29 -18.73
C TRP A 89 4.38 11.75 -18.50
N GLU A 90 3.43 10.92 -18.91
CA GLU A 90 2.01 11.04 -18.59
C GLU A 90 1.70 10.45 -17.19
N PRO A 91 0.61 10.88 -16.53
CA PRO A 91 0.25 10.42 -15.18
C PRO A 91 0.19 8.91 -15.00
N GLU A 92 -0.24 8.17 -16.03
CA GLU A 92 -0.35 6.71 -16.01
C GLU A 92 1.02 6.03 -15.84
N GLN A 93 2.10 6.66 -16.29
CA GLN A 93 3.46 6.15 -16.15
C GLN A 93 3.97 6.23 -14.70
N LEU A 94 3.29 6.97 -13.83
CA LEU A 94 3.62 7.06 -12.41
C LEU A 94 3.08 5.89 -11.59
N ALA A 95 2.26 4.99 -12.14
CA ALA A 95 1.70 3.89 -11.37
C ALA A 95 2.81 2.99 -10.76
N LEU A 96 2.79 2.77 -9.44
CA LEU A 96 3.78 1.91 -8.76
C LEU A 96 3.60 0.41 -9.04
N ARG A 97 2.42 0.04 -9.51
CA ARG A 97 2.03 -1.34 -9.80
C ARG A 97 1.53 -1.42 -11.23
N ARG A 98 1.98 -2.45 -11.95
CA ARG A 98 1.52 -2.76 -13.33
C ARG A 98 0.34 -3.73 -13.34
N GLN A 99 0.23 -4.56 -12.30
CA GLN A 99 -0.92 -5.43 -12.09
C GLN A 99 -2.12 -4.63 -11.55
N PRO A 100 -3.36 -5.08 -11.79
CA PRO A 100 -4.55 -4.50 -11.16
C PRO A 100 -4.39 -4.45 -9.64
N TYR A 101 -4.96 -3.44 -8.97
CA TYR A 101 -4.94 -3.37 -7.50
C TYR A 101 -6.00 -4.27 -6.86
N ASP A 102 -7.01 -4.69 -7.62
CA ASP A 102 -8.10 -5.55 -7.14
C ASP A 102 -7.60 -6.93 -6.70
N ASP A 103 -6.47 -7.39 -7.26
CA ASP A 103 -5.83 -8.65 -6.89
C ASP A 103 -5.23 -8.65 -5.48
N LEU A 104 -5.06 -7.46 -4.89
CA LEU A 104 -4.60 -7.30 -3.51
C LEU A 104 -5.72 -7.45 -2.50
N GLU A 105 -7.00 -7.47 -2.91
CA GLU A 105 -8.16 -7.59 -2.01
C GLU A 105 -8.08 -6.61 -0.83
N VAL A 106 -7.86 -5.32 -1.15
CA VAL A 106 -7.64 -4.24 -0.18
C VAL A 106 -8.76 -3.22 -0.24
N GLU A 107 -9.19 -2.77 0.93
CA GLU A 107 -10.09 -1.63 1.05
C GLU A 107 -9.28 -0.33 1.00
N TRP A 108 -9.44 0.42 -0.08
CA TRP A 108 -8.79 1.72 -0.24
C TRP A 108 -9.67 2.83 0.35
N ARG A 109 -9.13 3.56 1.32
CA ARG A 109 -9.70 4.80 1.89
C ARG A 109 -8.84 5.98 1.44
N LEU A 110 -8.95 6.33 0.16
CA LEU A 110 -8.23 7.44 -0.49
C LEU A 110 -8.96 8.77 -0.26
N GLY A 111 -8.21 9.88 -0.30
CA GLY A 111 -8.74 11.21 0.06
C GLY A 111 -9.17 11.30 1.53
N ARG A 112 -8.71 10.37 2.37
CA ARG A 112 -9.02 10.29 3.80
C ARG A 112 -7.74 10.41 4.62
N ARG A 113 -7.60 11.52 5.32
CA ARG A 113 -6.48 11.73 6.26
C ARG A 113 -6.80 11.10 7.61
N ALA A 114 -5.92 10.26 8.13
CA ALA A 114 -5.94 9.86 9.54
C ALA A 114 -5.44 11.03 10.40
N THR A 115 -6.19 11.38 11.45
CA THR A 115 -5.96 12.57 12.29
C THR A 115 -5.63 12.22 13.74
N SER A 116 -6.05 11.04 14.21
CA SER A 116 -5.78 10.57 15.57
C SER A 116 -5.50 9.06 15.59
N LEU A 117 -4.76 8.63 16.60
CA LEU A 117 -4.44 7.24 16.90
C LEU A 117 -4.69 6.99 18.39
N ASP A 118 -5.61 6.07 18.70
CA ASP A 118 -5.85 5.56 20.04
C ASP A 118 -5.36 4.11 20.14
N LEU A 119 -4.27 3.90 20.87
CA LEU A 119 -3.69 2.56 21.07
C LEU A 119 -4.46 1.72 22.10
N GLY A 120 -5.20 2.37 23.03
CA GLY A 120 -6.02 1.69 24.03
C GLY A 120 -7.27 1.09 23.41
N ALA A 121 -7.98 1.89 22.61
CA ALA A 121 -9.13 1.44 21.81
C ALA A 121 -8.71 0.65 20.56
N ARG A 122 -7.45 0.77 20.12
CA ARG A 122 -6.91 0.22 18.87
C ARG A 122 -7.67 0.72 17.64
N GLU A 123 -7.83 2.04 17.58
CA GLU A 123 -8.56 2.73 16.51
C GLU A 123 -7.74 3.90 15.96
N ILE A 124 -7.97 4.23 14.69
CA ILE A 124 -7.61 5.52 14.11
C ILE A 124 -8.88 6.32 13.81
N GLU A 125 -8.78 7.64 13.88
CA GLU A 125 -9.85 8.56 13.46
C GLU A 125 -9.47 9.22 12.14
N LEU A 126 -10.41 9.25 11.20
CA LEU A 126 -10.28 9.93 9.92
C LEU A 126 -10.81 11.37 10.01
N HIS A 127 -10.39 12.24 9.09
CA HIS A 127 -10.76 13.66 9.12
C HIS A 127 -12.27 13.95 8.98
N ASP A 128 -13.06 12.99 8.52
CA ASP A 128 -14.51 13.05 8.41
C ASP A 128 -15.23 12.49 9.66
N GLY A 129 -14.46 12.09 10.69
CA GLY A 129 -14.96 11.50 11.92
C GLY A 129 -15.19 9.98 11.87
N GLU A 130 -14.96 9.32 10.73
CA GLU A 130 -14.98 7.86 10.65
C GLU A 130 -13.88 7.26 11.54
N ARG A 131 -14.23 6.21 12.29
CA ARG A 131 -13.28 5.47 13.14
C ARG A 131 -13.02 4.09 12.57
N LEU A 132 -11.74 3.71 12.50
CA LEU A 132 -11.31 2.43 11.98
C LEU A 132 -10.53 1.66 13.06
N GLY A 133 -11.13 0.58 13.57
CA GLY A 133 -10.46 -0.37 14.45
C GLY A 133 -9.39 -1.19 13.72
N PHE A 134 -8.42 -1.71 14.46
CA PHE A 134 -7.36 -2.56 13.93
C PHE A 134 -6.83 -3.62 14.91
N ASP A 135 -6.51 -4.80 14.37
CA ASP A 135 -5.66 -5.79 15.04
C ASP A 135 -4.18 -5.59 14.72
N GLY A 136 -3.84 -4.85 13.66
CA GLY A 136 -2.48 -4.53 13.24
C GLY A 136 -2.43 -3.14 12.65
N LEU A 137 -1.41 -2.35 12.95
CA LEU A 137 -1.25 -1.00 12.40
C LEU A 137 0.13 -0.85 11.78
N VAL A 138 0.17 -0.37 10.55
CA VAL A 138 1.41 0.05 9.87
C VAL A 138 1.32 1.56 9.66
N ILE A 139 2.30 2.30 10.20
CA ILE A 139 2.44 3.74 9.98
C ILE A 139 3.43 3.95 8.83
N ALA A 140 2.92 4.38 7.68
CA ALA A 140 3.63 4.59 6.43
C ALA A 140 3.36 6.00 5.86
N THR A 141 3.22 7.00 6.74
CA THR A 141 2.79 8.38 6.41
C THR A 141 3.80 9.19 5.60
N GLY A 142 5.00 8.66 5.37
CA GLY A 142 6.06 9.37 4.66
C GLY A 142 6.51 10.62 5.40
N ALA A 143 6.80 11.67 4.63
CA ALA A 143 7.28 12.95 5.14
C ALA A 143 6.63 14.11 4.37
N THR A 144 6.65 15.29 4.96
CA THR A 144 6.21 16.55 4.33
C THR A 144 7.42 17.49 4.21
N PRO A 145 7.55 18.25 3.11
CA PRO A 145 8.59 19.25 2.97
C PRO A 145 8.59 20.24 4.15
N ARG A 146 9.77 20.66 4.60
CA ARG A 146 9.87 21.73 5.61
C ARG A 146 9.71 23.08 4.93
N THR A 147 8.89 23.94 5.50
CA THR A 147 8.78 25.34 5.09
C THR A 147 9.88 26.17 5.77
N PRO A 148 10.73 26.89 5.02
CA PRO A 148 11.70 27.81 5.62
C PRO A 148 11.02 28.94 6.41
N PRO A 149 11.58 29.40 7.53
CA PRO A 149 11.02 30.53 8.28
C PRO A 149 10.93 31.80 7.44
N GLY A 150 9.86 32.59 7.62
CA GLY A 150 9.67 33.85 6.90
C GLY A 150 9.17 33.69 5.46
N THR A 151 8.73 32.49 5.09
CA THR A 151 8.11 32.20 3.78
C THR A 151 6.59 32.05 3.86
N GLU A 152 5.99 32.35 5.02
CA GLU A 152 4.54 32.34 5.23
C GLU A 152 3.82 33.44 4.41
N PRO A 153 2.57 33.17 4.01
CA PRO A 153 2.27 32.79 2.64
C PRO A 153 2.62 33.91 1.65
N LEU A 154 3.82 33.83 1.06
CA LEU A 154 4.19 34.66 -0.08
C LEU A 154 3.66 34.02 -1.37
N ALA A 155 2.99 34.83 -2.19
CA ALA A 155 2.53 34.39 -3.50
C ALA A 155 3.73 33.90 -4.35
N GLY A 156 3.61 32.72 -4.96
CA GLY A 156 4.66 32.13 -5.79
C GLY A 156 5.62 31.19 -5.06
N VAL A 157 5.52 31.05 -3.73
CA VAL A 157 6.33 30.10 -2.96
C VAL A 157 5.57 28.78 -2.80
N PHE A 158 6.14 27.71 -3.36
CA PHE A 158 5.56 26.36 -3.33
C PHE A 158 6.61 25.32 -2.93
N THR A 159 6.13 24.19 -2.44
CA THR A 159 6.92 22.96 -2.30
C THR A 159 6.44 21.95 -3.33
N LEU A 160 7.38 21.20 -3.91
CA LEU A 160 7.08 20.00 -4.69
C LEU A 160 6.82 18.79 -3.79
#